data_AF-A0A914CWP5-F1
#
_entry.id   AF-A0A914CWP5-F1
#
_cell.length_a   1.000
_cell.length_b   1.000
_cell.length_c   1.000
_cell.angle_alpha   90.00
_cell.angle_beta   90.00
_cell.angle_gamma   90.00
#
_symmetry.space_group_name_H-M   'P 1'
#
loop_
_entity.id
_entity.type
_entity.pdbx_description
1 polymer ?
#
loop_
_entity_poly.entity_id
_entity_poly.type
_entity_poly.pdbx_seq_one_letter_code
_entity_poly.pdbx_strand_id
1 'polypeptide(L)'
;MAIQENFLDSFYCLDLDDIEPVSEQKPNCSKLSNYTAFDNSDEWFLKTTPENIDGLDKREFLHSVASYYYSNGKFALAYEKFCELLNVGGHNRACRLSILDSMIRCLIKETSQNLDSIKPSLEQHLQEIEPLVSTYGEQLQFWELKASIPHHIVSNFEIFKTTVLLCSSCDCSKFWRLFEKIPSEITEARKHVCFDLEKISSECTNLADQPPPHKVKNTGSARNRQEQEKIFEDFMKKFSWLFVDNVNFLNGLK
;
A
#
# COMPACT_ATOMS: atom_id res chain seq x y z
N MET A 1 -37.26 -33.56 -7.95
CA MET A 1 -37.93 -32.64 -8.89
C MET A 1 -38.09 -31.32 -8.16
N ALA A 2 -37.46 -30.27 -8.69
CA ALA A 2 -37.67 -28.83 -8.44
C ALA A 2 -37.65 -28.25 -7.00
N ILE A 3 -37.02 -27.07 -6.97
CA ILE A 3 -36.77 -26.10 -5.88
C ILE A 3 -38.04 -25.27 -5.61
N GLN A 4 -38.23 -24.80 -4.38
CA GLN A 4 -38.65 -23.41 -4.03
C GLN A 4 -38.68 -23.27 -2.49
N GLU A 5 -37.77 -22.46 -1.93
CA GLU A 5 -37.96 -21.04 -1.54
C GLU A 5 -38.88 -20.87 -0.33
N ASN A 6 -38.30 -20.48 0.81
CA ASN A 6 -38.89 -19.58 1.80
C ASN A 6 -37.88 -19.39 2.94
N PHE A 7 -37.07 -18.33 2.87
CA PHE A 7 -36.53 -17.70 4.08
C PHE A 7 -36.14 -16.25 3.76
N LEU A 8 -37.14 -15.39 3.79
CA LEU A 8 -36.98 -13.94 3.83
C LEU A 8 -38.08 -13.42 4.74
N ASP A 9 -37.82 -13.46 6.04
CA ASP A 9 -38.60 -12.73 7.04
C ASP A 9 -37.64 -12.27 8.15
N SER A 10 -36.99 -11.15 7.89
CA SER A 10 -36.56 -10.20 8.92
C SER A 10 -36.11 -8.91 8.23
N PHE A 11 -37.07 -8.07 7.87
CA PHE A 11 -36.81 -6.65 7.67
C PHE A 11 -37.54 -5.88 8.77
N TYR A 12 -36.75 -5.04 9.44
CA TYR A 12 -37.14 -4.14 10.52
C TYR A 12 -38.44 -3.38 10.20
N CYS A 13 -39.40 -3.43 11.13
CA CYS A 13 -40.46 -2.44 11.22
C CYS A 13 -39.82 -1.10 11.59
N LEU A 14 -39.80 -0.16 10.65
CA LEU A 14 -39.63 1.26 10.95
C LEU A 14 -41.02 1.85 11.10
N ASP A 15 -41.37 2.22 12.33
CA ASP A 15 -42.59 2.97 12.65
C ASP A 15 -42.55 4.33 11.91
N LEU A 16 -43.50 4.52 11.00
CA LEU A 16 -43.72 5.76 10.25
C LEU A 16 -44.66 6.66 11.04
N ASP A 17 -44.12 7.44 11.97
CA ASP A 17 -44.85 8.54 12.59
C ASP A 17 -44.53 9.87 11.87
N ASP A 18 -45.61 10.55 11.47
CA ASP A 18 -45.74 11.93 10.97
C ASP A 18 -45.00 12.33 9.67
N ILE A 19 -45.61 11.98 8.53
CA ILE A 19 -45.35 12.63 7.24
C ILE A 19 -46.35 13.80 7.07
N GLU A 20 -45.88 15.04 7.18
CA GLU A 20 -46.61 16.21 6.69
C GLU A 20 -46.94 16.04 5.19
N PRO A 21 -48.13 16.45 4.70
CA PRO A 21 -48.50 16.25 3.30
C PRO A 21 -47.60 17.10 2.38
N VAL A 22 -46.55 16.46 1.85
CA VAL A 22 -45.73 17.01 0.77
C VAL A 22 -46.63 17.16 -0.45
N SER A 23 -46.77 18.39 -0.95
CA SER A 23 -47.47 18.68 -2.20
C SER A 23 -47.00 17.74 -3.31
N GLU A 24 -47.93 17.05 -3.96
CA GLU A 24 -47.68 16.13 -5.06
C GLU A 24 -47.08 16.86 -6.28
N GLN A 25 -45.77 17.12 -6.27
CA GLN A 25 -45.04 17.28 -7.51
C GLN A 25 -44.88 15.89 -8.12
N LYS A 26 -45.74 15.59 -9.09
CA LYS A 26 -45.60 14.40 -9.94
C LYS A 26 -44.15 14.32 -10.43
N PRO A 27 -43.40 13.24 -10.12
CA PRO A 27 -42.09 13.06 -10.73
C PRO A 27 -42.28 13.06 -12.23
N ASN A 28 -41.49 13.88 -12.92
CA ASN A 28 -41.51 13.99 -14.37
C ASN A 28 -41.16 12.62 -14.94
N CYS A 29 -42.18 11.83 -15.27
CA CYS A 29 -42.01 10.48 -15.78
C CYS A 29 -41.48 10.62 -17.20
N SER A 30 -40.16 10.50 -17.37
CA SER A 30 -39.49 10.38 -18.66
C SER A 30 -40.22 9.33 -19.49
N LYS A 31 -40.55 9.63 -20.75
CA LYS A 31 -41.24 8.68 -21.64
C LYS A 31 -40.48 7.35 -21.66
N LEU A 32 -41.19 6.24 -21.47
CA LEU A 32 -40.64 4.87 -21.47
C LEU A 32 -39.80 4.56 -22.71
N SER A 33 -40.09 5.23 -23.83
CA SER A 33 -39.33 5.15 -25.09
C SER A 33 -37.87 5.62 -25.00
N ASN A 34 -37.51 6.34 -23.92
CA ASN A 34 -36.17 6.87 -23.69
C ASN A 34 -35.46 6.15 -22.54
N TYR A 35 -36.07 5.12 -21.96
CA TYR A 35 -35.43 4.31 -20.93
C TYR A 35 -34.45 3.33 -21.58
N THR A 36 -33.17 3.59 -21.41
CA THR A 36 -32.11 2.61 -21.66
C THR A 36 -31.73 2.00 -20.32
N ALA A 37 -31.79 0.67 -20.21
CA ALA A 37 -31.35 -0.02 -19.00
C ALA A 37 -29.89 0.35 -18.70
N PHE A 38 -29.59 0.55 -17.42
CA PHE A 38 -28.24 0.84 -16.97
C PHE A 38 -27.32 -0.34 -17.29
N ASP A 39 -26.14 -0.07 -17.89
CA ASP A 39 -25.16 -1.11 -18.18
C ASP A 39 -24.60 -1.64 -16.85
N ASN A 40 -24.84 -2.92 -16.59
CA ASN A 40 -24.33 -3.64 -15.42
C ASN A 40 -23.25 -4.66 -15.81
N SER A 41 -22.63 -4.52 -16.99
CA SER A 41 -21.52 -5.39 -17.37
C SER A 41 -20.35 -5.26 -16.39
N ASP A 42 -19.50 -6.29 -16.32
CA ASP A 42 -18.17 -6.09 -15.75
C ASP A 42 -17.51 -4.88 -16.43
N GLU A 43 -16.78 -4.08 -15.64
CA GLU A 43 -16.12 -2.85 -16.11
C GLU A 43 -17.07 -1.73 -16.60
N TRP A 44 -18.39 -1.79 -16.31
CA TRP A 44 -19.35 -0.76 -16.76
C TRP A 44 -18.90 0.66 -16.40
N PHE A 45 -18.35 0.82 -15.19
CA PHE A 45 -17.88 2.11 -14.66
C PHE A 45 -16.63 2.65 -15.35
N LEU A 46 -15.87 1.81 -16.08
CA LEU A 46 -14.73 2.27 -16.89
C LEU A 46 -15.18 3.03 -18.14
N LYS A 47 -16.41 2.75 -18.62
CA LYS A 47 -17.01 3.44 -19.77
C LYS A 47 -17.65 4.77 -19.37
N THR A 48 -17.79 5.02 -18.08
CA THR A 48 -18.38 6.24 -17.54
C THR A 48 -17.34 7.34 -17.48
N THR A 49 -17.71 8.54 -17.89
CA THR A 49 -16.88 9.74 -17.69
C THR A 49 -17.41 10.54 -16.49
N PRO A 50 -16.54 11.16 -15.67
CA PRO A 50 -16.96 11.96 -14.51
C PRO A 50 -17.97 13.05 -14.88
N GLU A 51 -17.88 13.58 -16.10
CA GLU A 51 -18.76 14.61 -16.63
C GLU A 51 -20.21 14.13 -16.85
N ASN A 52 -20.45 12.81 -16.85
CA ASN A 52 -21.76 12.21 -17.11
C ASN A 52 -22.53 11.85 -15.82
N ILE A 53 -21.95 12.05 -14.64
CA ILE A 53 -22.62 11.77 -13.35
C ILE A 53 -22.64 13.05 -12.51
N ASP A 54 -23.83 13.60 -12.30
CA ASP A 54 -24.03 14.75 -11.43
C ASP A 54 -23.65 14.40 -9.98
N GLY A 55 -22.82 15.24 -9.35
CA GLY A 55 -22.36 15.04 -7.97
C GLY A 55 -21.20 14.05 -7.75
N LEU A 56 -20.60 13.47 -8.79
CA LEU A 56 -19.48 12.53 -8.62
C LEU A 56 -18.16 13.26 -8.32
N ASP A 57 -17.52 12.97 -7.17
CA ASP A 57 -16.16 13.46 -6.90
C ASP A 57 -15.19 12.76 -7.85
N LYS A 58 -14.65 13.53 -8.82
CA LYS A 58 -13.66 13.06 -9.79
C LYS A 58 -12.47 12.35 -9.14
N ARG A 59 -12.08 12.75 -7.91
CA ARG A 59 -10.98 12.10 -7.18
C ARG A 59 -11.34 10.70 -6.73
N GLU A 60 -12.53 10.52 -6.17
CA GLU A 60 -13.01 9.21 -5.73
C GLU A 60 -13.21 8.26 -6.92
N PHE A 61 -13.74 8.79 -8.03
CA PHE A 61 -13.85 8.04 -9.27
C PHE A 61 -12.48 7.56 -9.78
N LEU A 62 -11.53 8.48 -9.96
CA LEU A 62 -10.19 8.13 -10.44
C LEU A 62 -9.46 7.15 -9.51
N HIS A 63 -9.61 7.32 -8.19
CA HIS A 63 -9.04 6.39 -7.21
C HIS A 63 -9.64 4.98 -7.34
N SER A 64 -10.96 4.89 -7.51
CA SER A 64 -11.66 3.61 -7.67
C SER A 64 -11.25 2.90 -8.97
N VAL A 65 -11.15 3.65 -10.07
CA VAL A 65 -10.67 3.13 -11.35
C VAL A 65 -9.22 2.66 -11.27
N ALA A 66 -8.33 3.44 -10.65
CA ALA A 66 -6.93 3.06 -10.46
C ALA A 66 -6.79 1.78 -9.61
N SER A 67 -7.57 1.71 -8.52
CA SER A 67 -7.60 0.54 -7.64
C SER A 67 -8.10 -0.72 -8.36
N TYR A 68 -9.12 -0.57 -9.22
CA TYR A 68 -9.60 -1.66 -10.06
C TYR A 68 -8.50 -2.18 -10.99
N TYR A 69 -7.83 -1.30 -11.73
CA TYR A 69 -6.72 -1.70 -12.61
C TYR A 69 -5.59 -2.38 -11.85
N TYR A 70 -5.24 -1.87 -10.68
CA TYR A 70 -4.22 -2.45 -9.82
C TYR A 70 -4.59 -3.89 -9.38
N SER A 71 -5.83 -4.09 -8.93
CA SER A 71 -6.30 -5.41 -8.47
C SER A 71 -6.32 -6.46 -9.60
N ASN A 72 -6.49 -6.02 -10.85
CA ASN A 72 -6.48 -6.88 -12.04
C ASN A 72 -5.09 -7.04 -12.67
N GLY A 73 -4.03 -6.56 -12.01
CA GLY A 73 -2.66 -6.67 -12.51
C GLY A 73 -2.32 -5.76 -13.70
N LYS A 74 -3.19 -4.79 -14.03
CA LYS A 74 -2.99 -3.80 -15.10
C LYS A 74 -2.23 -2.58 -14.53
N PHE A 75 -0.98 -2.76 -14.08
CA PHE A 75 -0.27 -1.75 -13.28
C PHE A 75 0.08 -0.46 -14.04
N ALA A 76 0.42 -0.54 -15.33
CA ALA A 76 0.63 0.64 -16.17
C ALA A 76 -0.61 1.55 -16.23
N LEU A 77 -1.79 0.96 -16.47
CA LEU A 77 -3.07 1.71 -16.50
C LEU A 77 -3.43 2.26 -15.12
N ALA A 78 -3.18 1.50 -14.05
CA ALA A 78 -3.36 1.99 -12.69
C ALA A 78 -2.47 3.21 -12.40
N TYR A 79 -1.21 3.15 -12.81
CA TYR A 79 -0.26 4.25 -12.67
C TYR A 79 -0.73 5.51 -13.41
N GLU A 80 -1.19 5.38 -14.66
CA GLU A 80 -1.76 6.50 -15.42
C GLU A 80 -2.93 7.15 -14.70
N LYS A 81 -3.83 6.35 -14.12
CA LYS A 81 -4.96 6.87 -13.34
C LYS A 81 -4.57 7.52 -12.03
N PHE A 82 -3.52 7.04 -11.37
CA PHE A 82 -2.95 7.75 -10.22
C PHE A 82 -2.25 9.06 -10.63
N CYS A 83 -1.59 9.13 -11.79
CA CYS A 83 -1.07 10.39 -12.33
C CYS A 83 -2.21 11.39 -12.59
N GLU A 84 -3.29 10.96 -13.23
CA GLU A 84 -4.48 11.78 -13.44
C GLU A 84 -5.05 12.28 -12.09
N LEU A 85 -5.19 11.38 -11.11
CA LEU A 85 -5.66 11.72 -9.77
C LEU A 85 -4.77 12.75 -9.08
N LEU A 86 -3.44 12.59 -9.15
CA LEU A 86 -2.48 13.52 -8.57
C LEU A 86 -2.62 14.93 -9.19
N ASN A 87 -2.86 15.00 -10.50
CA ASN A 87 -3.04 16.25 -11.25
C ASN A 87 -4.36 16.98 -10.94
N VAL A 88 -5.40 16.30 -10.43
CA VAL A 88 -6.64 16.96 -10.00
C VAL A 88 -6.39 17.96 -8.86
N GLY A 89 -5.36 17.74 -8.03
CA GLY A 89 -5.01 18.65 -6.94
C GLY A 89 -6.01 18.64 -5.78
N GLY A 90 -5.85 19.60 -4.85
CA GLY A 90 -6.70 19.71 -3.65
C GLY A 90 -6.52 18.57 -2.64
N HIS A 91 -5.40 17.85 -2.72
CA HIS A 91 -5.08 16.73 -1.83
C HIS A 91 -4.47 17.24 -0.53
N ASN A 92 -4.95 16.72 0.61
CA ASN A 92 -4.22 16.89 1.85
C ASN A 92 -2.93 16.06 1.82
N ARG A 93 -1.99 16.33 2.75
CA ARG A 93 -0.68 15.66 2.84
C ARG A 93 -0.80 14.13 2.83
N ALA A 94 -1.70 13.57 3.65
CA ALA A 94 -1.86 12.13 3.78
C ALA A 94 -2.41 11.49 2.49
N CYS A 95 -3.36 12.14 1.82
CA CYS A 95 -3.90 11.73 0.53
C CYS A 95 -2.80 11.73 -0.53
N ARG A 96 -2.00 12.82 -0.62
CA ARG A 96 -0.88 12.90 -1.55
C ARG A 96 0.14 11.78 -1.31
N LEU A 97 0.48 11.52 -0.05
CA LEU A 97 1.39 10.43 0.34
C LEU A 97 0.83 9.07 -0.10
N SER A 98 -0.46 8.81 0.12
CA SER A 98 -1.13 7.56 -0.28
C SER A 98 -1.14 7.36 -1.80
N ILE A 99 -1.36 8.44 -2.58
CA ILE A 99 -1.33 8.39 -4.04
C ILE A 99 0.08 8.05 -4.52
N LEU A 100 1.11 8.74 -4.01
CA LEU A 100 2.50 8.50 -4.38
C LEU A 100 2.96 7.08 -3.99
N ASP A 101 2.60 6.59 -2.80
CA ASP A 101 2.86 5.19 -2.39
C ASP A 101 2.24 4.20 -3.38
N SER A 102 0.99 4.43 -3.79
CA SER A 102 0.29 3.59 -4.77
C SER A 102 0.97 3.62 -6.15
N MET A 103 1.39 4.80 -6.61
CA MET A 103 2.14 4.96 -7.86
C MET A 103 3.45 4.18 -7.85
N ILE A 104 4.22 4.27 -6.76
CA ILE A 104 5.46 3.51 -6.60
C ILE A 104 5.19 2.01 -6.59
N ARG A 105 4.13 1.55 -5.92
CA ARG A 105 3.75 0.13 -5.95
C ARG A 105 3.43 -0.36 -7.35
N CYS A 106 2.73 0.45 -8.17
CA CYS A 106 2.52 0.13 -9.59
C CYS A 106 3.86 -0.03 -10.32
N LEU A 107 4.77 0.94 -10.17
CA LEU A 107 6.08 0.91 -10.83
C LEU A 107 6.91 -0.32 -10.42
N ILE A 108 6.95 -0.64 -9.12
CA ILE A 108 7.67 -1.82 -8.59
C ILE A 108 7.11 -3.12 -9.21
N LYS A 109 5.79 -3.22 -9.41
CA LYS A 109 5.17 -4.40 -10.01
C LYS A 109 5.43 -4.50 -11.52
N GLU A 110 5.48 -3.37 -12.21
CA GLU A 110 5.78 -3.27 -13.65
C GLU A 110 7.28 -3.53 -13.96
N THR A 111 8.16 -3.40 -12.96
CA THR A 111 9.62 -3.53 -13.07
C THR A 111 10.09 -4.87 -13.64
N SER A 112 9.20 -5.88 -13.71
CA SER A 112 9.48 -7.17 -14.36
C SER A 112 9.78 -7.07 -15.87
N GLN A 113 9.51 -5.95 -16.54
CA GLN A 113 9.62 -5.84 -18.01
C GLN A 113 10.49 -4.70 -18.54
N ASN A 114 10.64 -3.56 -17.83
CA ASN A 114 11.36 -2.39 -18.39
C ASN A 114 11.97 -1.48 -17.31
N LEU A 115 13.13 -1.88 -16.80
CA LEU A 115 13.77 -1.26 -15.66
C LEU A 115 14.27 0.18 -15.89
N ASP A 116 15.00 0.39 -16.98
CA ASP A 116 15.74 1.64 -17.22
C ASP A 116 14.80 2.82 -17.44
N SER A 117 13.60 2.57 -18.00
CA SER A 117 12.57 3.60 -18.19
C SER A 117 11.84 3.98 -16.90
N ILE A 118 11.69 3.04 -15.96
CA ILE A 118 10.91 3.24 -14.72
C ILE A 118 11.73 3.95 -13.64
N LYS A 119 13.05 3.70 -13.60
CA LYS A 119 13.94 4.19 -12.55
C LYS A 119 13.83 5.71 -12.29
N PRO A 120 13.85 6.60 -13.30
CA PRO A 120 13.74 8.04 -13.05
C PRO A 120 12.43 8.44 -12.36
N SER A 121 11.30 7.87 -12.80
CA SER A 121 10.00 8.14 -12.17
C SER A 121 9.93 7.60 -10.75
N LEU A 122 10.50 6.42 -10.50
CA LEU A 122 10.57 5.85 -9.15
C LEU A 122 11.38 6.74 -8.19
N GLU A 123 12.56 7.18 -8.62
CA GLU A 123 13.41 8.07 -7.82
C GLU A 123 12.73 9.41 -7.54
N GLN A 124 12.06 9.98 -8.54
CA GLN A 124 11.28 11.21 -8.37
C GLN A 124 10.19 11.04 -7.30
N HIS A 125 9.35 10.00 -7.41
CA HIS A 125 8.26 9.79 -6.44
C HIS A 125 8.76 9.53 -5.02
N LEU A 126 9.90 8.85 -4.86
CA LEU A 126 10.53 8.65 -3.55
C LEU A 126 10.98 9.96 -2.91
N GLN A 127 11.59 10.85 -3.71
CA GLN A 127 11.99 12.19 -3.25
C GLN A 127 10.76 13.04 -2.89
N GLU A 128 9.63 12.85 -3.57
CA GLU A 128 8.38 13.54 -3.24
C GLU A 128 7.73 13.02 -1.96
N ILE A 129 7.83 11.72 -1.63
CA ILE A 129 7.26 11.15 -0.40
C ILE A 129 8.05 11.56 0.83
N GLU A 130 9.39 11.59 0.76
CA GLU A 130 10.25 11.80 1.93
C GLU A 130 9.88 13.01 2.80
N PRO A 131 9.65 14.24 2.26
CA PRO A 131 9.23 15.39 3.06
C PRO A 131 7.77 15.33 3.52
N LEU A 132 6.94 14.45 2.94
CA LEU A 132 5.55 14.28 3.32
C LEU A 132 5.39 13.37 4.55
N VAL A 133 6.38 12.53 4.86
CA VAL A 133 6.33 11.62 6.01
C VAL A 133 6.45 12.43 7.30
N SER A 134 5.40 12.39 8.13
CA SER A 134 5.34 13.19 9.37
C SER A 134 5.16 12.36 10.63
N THR A 135 4.51 11.20 10.50
CA THR A 135 4.26 10.29 11.61
C THR A 135 5.18 9.09 11.55
N TYR A 136 5.40 8.46 12.71
CA TYR A 136 6.17 7.23 12.75
C TYR A 136 5.50 6.10 11.95
N GLY A 137 4.16 6.00 11.96
CA GLY A 137 3.43 5.02 11.16
C GLY A 137 3.65 5.17 9.65
N GLU A 138 3.60 6.41 9.15
CA GLU A 138 3.93 6.73 7.74
C GLU A 138 5.38 6.41 7.42
N GLN A 139 6.30 6.64 8.37
CA GLN A 139 7.71 6.31 8.19
C GLN A 139 7.94 4.81 8.07
N LEU A 140 7.24 3.99 8.86
CA LEU A 140 7.29 2.53 8.73
C LEU A 140 6.77 2.07 7.37
N GLN A 141 5.67 2.65 6.89
CA GLN A 141 5.12 2.37 5.56
C GLN A 141 6.11 2.75 4.45
N PHE A 142 6.75 3.91 4.56
CA PHE A 142 7.75 4.36 3.61
C PHE A 142 9.01 3.46 3.61
N TRP A 143 9.47 3.02 4.77
CA TRP A 143 10.56 2.05 4.85
C TRP A 143 10.17 0.69 4.24
N GLU A 144 8.96 0.20 4.49
CA GLU A 144 8.46 -1.03 3.84
C GLU A 144 8.38 -0.89 2.31
N LEU A 145 7.99 0.29 1.82
CA LEU A 145 8.00 0.62 0.40
C LEU A 145 9.43 0.61 -0.17
N LYS A 146 10.39 1.30 0.46
CA LYS A 146 11.80 1.32 0.06
C LYS A 146 12.40 -0.09 0.01
N ALA A 147 12.09 -0.93 1.01
CA ALA A 147 12.58 -2.30 1.06
C ALA A 147 11.94 -3.24 0.02
N SER A 148 10.82 -2.82 -0.59
CA SER A 148 10.15 -3.56 -1.67
C SER A 148 10.76 -3.28 -3.04
N ILE A 149 11.59 -2.25 -3.17
CA ILE A 149 12.24 -1.88 -4.42
C ILE A 149 13.34 -2.91 -4.77
N PRO A 150 13.43 -3.36 -6.03
CA PRO A 150 14.51 -4.25 -6.45
C PRO A 150 15.92 -3.67 -6.24
N HIS A 151 16.85 -4.53 -5.81
CA HIS A 151 18.23 -4.18 -5.42
C HIS A 151 19.11 -3.59 -6.53
N HIS A 152 18.71 -3.73 -7.79
CA HIS A 152 19.42 -3.14 -8.92
C HIS A 152 19.02 -1.66 -9.16
N ILE A 153 17.95 -1.16 -8.50
CA ILE A 153 17.54 0.25 -8.58
C ILE A 153 18.10 1.05 -7.41
N VAL A 154 17.97 0.52 -6.19
CA VAL A 154 18.40 1.18 -4.95
C VAL A 154 19.65 0.50 -4.42
N SER A 155 20.57 1.27 -3.83
CA SER A 155 21.81 0.72 -3.31
C SER A 155 21.55 -0.37 -2.25
N ASN A 156 22.39 -1.42 -2.26
CA ASN A 156 22.31 -2.50 -1.28
C ASN A 156 22.39 -1.98 0.16
N PHE A 157 23.17 -0.92 0.39
CA PHE A 157 23.28 -0.28 1.70
C PHE A 157 21.97 0.38 2.15
N GLU A 158 21.28 1.09 1.26
CA GLU A 158 20.01 1.71 1.60
C GLU A 158 18.94 0.66 1.92
N ILE A 159 18.91 -0.44 1.17
CA ILE A 159 18.02 -1.58 1.45
C ILE A 159 18.38 -2.23 2.79
N PHE A 160 19.66 -2.45 3.06
CA PHE A 160 20.15 -3.00 4.32
C PHE A 160 19.76 -2.11 5.50
N LYS A 161 20.07 -0.80 5.44
CA LYS A 161 19.72 0.18 6.47
C LYS A 161 18.22 0.23 6.71
N THR A 162 17.43 0.27 5.65
CA THR A 162 15.96 0.24 5.74
C THR A 162 15.46 -1.04 6.41
N THR A 163 16.05 -2.19 6.07
CA THR A 163 15.70 -3.49 6.67
C THR A 163 16.03 -3.53 8.16
N VAL A 164 17.21 -3.03 8.56
CA VAL A 164 17.61 -2.89 9.97
C VAL A 164 16.64 -2.00 10.74
N LEU A 165 16.26 -0.85 10.17
CA LEU A 165 15.32 0.07 10.77
C LEU A 165 13.95 -0.60 10.98
N LEU A 166 13.45 -1.35 9.99
CA LEU A 166 12.20 -2.10 10.09
C LEU A 166 12.27 -3.19 11.16
N CYS A 167 13.33 -4.01 11.18
CA CYS A 167 13.50 -5.08 12.16
C CYS A 167 13.65 -4.55 13.59
N SER A 168 14.28 -3.39 13.76
CA SER A 168 14.44 -2.73 15.06
C SER A 168 13.17 -2.02 15.52
N SER A 169 12.27 -1.71 14.60
CA SER A 169 11.05 -0.93 14.84
C SER A 169 9.82 -1.81 15.00
N CYS A 170 9.83 -2.97 14.36
CA CYS A 170 8.71 -3.89 14.30
C CYS A 170 9.24 -5.29 14.63
N ASP A 171 8.65 -5.93 15.64
CA ASP A 171 8.92 -7.35 15.98
C ASP A 171 8.24 -8.30 14.98
N CYS A 172 8.32 -8.00 13.67
CA CYS A 172 7.69 -8.77 12.62
C CYS A 172 8.73 -9.59 11.84
N SER A 173 8.57 -10.90 11.85
CA SER A 173 9.46 -11.87 11.18
C SER A 173 9.58 -11.64 9.68
N LYS A 174 8.57 -11.04 9.02
CA LYS A 174 8.62 -10.75 7.58
C LYS A 174 9.77 -9.81 7.20
N PHE A 175 10.18 -8.91 8.09
CA PHE A 175 11.27 -7.97 7.80
C PHE A 175 12.64 -8.64 7.90
N TRP A 176 12.79 -9.63 8.78
CA TRP A 176 14.00 -10.43 8.86
C TRP A 176 14.26 -11.21 7.56
N ARG A 177 13.20 -11.65 6.88
CA ARG A 177 13.32 -12.30 5.55
C ARG A 177 13.83 -11.36 4.47
N LEU A 178 13.77 -10.03 4.64
CA LEU A 178 14.33 -9.10 3.66
C LEU A 178 15.87 -9.20 3.59
N PHE A 179 16.53 -9.65 4.65
CA PHE A 179 17.97 -9.97 4.61
C PHE A 179 18.29 -11.13 3.66
N GLU A 180 17.32 -11.97 3.27
CA GLU A 180 17.50 -13.02 2.25
C GLU A 180 17.72 -12.43 0.85
N LYS A 181 17.15 -11.25 0.58
CA LYS A 181 17.25 -10.55 -0.71
C LYS A 181 18.55 -9.79 -0.90
N ILE A 182 19.33 -9.65 0.17
CA ILE A 182 20.65 -9.03 0.14
C ILE A 182 21.65 -10.13 -0.30
N PRO A 183 22.53 -9.86 -1.29
CA PRO A 183 23.46 -10.85 -1.83
C PRO A 183 24.27 -11.62 -0.77
N SER A 184 24.83 -12.77 -1.19
CA SER A 184 25.41 -13.90 -0.43
C SER A 184 26.41 -13.62 0.69
N GLU A 185 26.75 -12.37 0.99
CA GLU A 185 27.59 -12.04 2.13
C GLU A 185 26.92 -12.40 3.47
N ILE A 186 25.58 -12.28 3.62
CA ILE A 186 24.89 -12.57 4.90
C ILE A 186 24.50 -14.05 5.02
N THR A 187 25.34 -15.02 4.66
CA THR A 187 24.88 -16.44 4.56
C THR A 187 24.94 -17.24 5.87
N GLU A 188 25.85 -16.91 6.79
CA GLU A 188 26.07 -17.70 8.02
C GLU A 188 25.18 -17.25 9.18
N ALA A 189 25.02 -15.93 9.31
CA ALA A 189 23.99 -15.23 10.06
C ALA A 189 22.56 -15.77 9.89
N ARG A 190 22.21 -16.20 8.66
CA ARG A 190 20.90 -16.77 8.29
C ARG A 190 20.54 -18.00 9.12
N LYS A 191 21.51 -18.85 9.46
CA LYS A 191 21.25 -20.13 10.13
C LYS A 191 20.86 -19.98 11.60
N HIS A 192 21.22 -18.88 12.25
CA HIS A 192 20.94 -18.67 13.68
C HIS A 192 19.69 -17.82 13.93
N VAL A 193 19.34 -16.88 13.04
CA VAL A 193 18.13 -16.05 13.19
C VAL A 193 16.88 -16.72 12.60
N CYS A 194 17.01 -17.42 11.46
CA CYS A 194 15.86 -18.06 10.81
C CYS A 194 15.49 -19.44 11.37
N PHE A 195 16.33 -20.09 12.17
CA PHE A 195 16.03 -21.40 12.76
C PHE A 195 14.81 -21.35 13.69
N ASP A 196 14.65 -20.25 14.43
CA ASP A 196 13.46 -20.02 15.27
C ASP A 196 12.24 -19.58 14.43
N LEU A 197 12.45 -19.00 13.24
CA LEU A 197 11.37 -18.55 12.35
C LEU A 197 10.69 -19.68 11.58
N GLU A 198 11.42 -20.75 11.23
CA GLU A 198 10.83 -21.93 10.59
C GLU A 198 9.86 -22.65 11.54
N LYS A 199 10.19 -22.67 12.83
CA LYS A 199 9.32 -23.21 13.89
C LYS A 199 8.03 -22.38 14.04
N ILE A 200 8.14 -21.05 13.99
CA ILE A 200 7.00 -20.12 14.03
C ILE A 200 6.17 -20.16 12.74
N SER A 201 6.77 -20.47 11.58
CA SER A 201 6.04 -20.54 10.30
C SER A 201 5.04 -21.69 10.23
N SER A 202 5.26 -22.76 11.02
CA SER A 202 4.30 -23.86 11.14
C SER A 202 3.09 -23.54 12.01
N GLU A 203 3.14 -22.43 12.77
CA GLU A 203 2.06 -21.99 13.67
C GLU A 203 1.38 -20.68 13.20
N CYS A 204 1.94 -19.98 12.20
CA CYS A 204 1.42 -18.70 11.70
C CYS A 204 0.68 -18.84 10.35
N THR A 205 -0.38 -19.65 10.29
CA THR A 205 -1.27 -19.71 9.11
C THR A 205 -2.31 -18.59 9.04
N ASN A 206 -2.37 -17.68 10.02
CA ASN A 206 -3.28 -16.54 10.01
C ASN A 206 -2.53 -15.21 9.92
N LEU A 207 -1.98 -14.92 8.74
CA LEU A 207 -1.42 -13.59 8.38
C LEU A 207 -2.47 -12.45 8.37
N ALA A 208 -3.76 -12.78 8.53
CA ALA A 208 -4.87 -11.82 8.54
C ALA A 208 -5.02 -11.04 9.87
N ASP A 209 -4.46 -11.54 10.98
CA ASP A 209 -4.67 -10.97 12.31
C ASP A 209 -3.51 -10.11 12.84
N GLN A 210 -2.42 -9.96 12.07
CA GLN A 210 -1.36 -9.04 12.47
C GLN A 210 -1.85 -7.60 12.25
N PRO A 211 -1.90 -6.76 13.30
CA PRO A 211 -2.29 -5.38 13.13
C PRO A 211 -1.31 -4.71 12.16
N PRO A 212 -1.82 -3.94 11.17
CA PRO A 212 -0.96 -3.29 10.21
C PRO A 212 0.09 -2.40 10.90
N PRO A 213 1.28 -2.18 10.31
CA PRO A 213 2.44 -1.56 10.96
C PRO A 213 2.17 -0.22 11.66
N HIS A 214 1.13 0.51 11.25
CA HIS A 214 0.69 1.77 11.85
C HIS A 214 0.03 1.64 13.24
N LYS A 215 -0.25 0.42 13.73
CA LYS A 215 -0.81 0.18 15.09
C LYS A 215 0.25 0.05 16.19
N VAL A 216 1.54 0.12 15.87
CA VAL A 216 2.62 0.09 16.86
C VAL A 216 2.60 1.40 17.68
N LYS A 217 2.33 1.29 18.99
CA LYS A 217 2.28 2.41 19.94
C LYS A 217 3.68 3.01 20.10
N ASN A 218 4.04 3.98 19.27
CA ASN A 218 5.20 4.83 19.51
C ASN A 218 4.86 6.29 19.20
N THR A 219 5.48 7.19 19.96
CA THR A 219 5.40 8.65 19.92
C THR A 219 5.16 9.17 18.50
N GLY A 220 4.03 9.86 18.28
CA GLY A 220 3.40 10.04 16.97
C GLY A 220 4.18 10.77 15.86
N SER A 221 5.41 11.24 16.09
CA SER A 221 6.27 11.89 15.10
C SER A 221 7.24 10.92 14.43
N ALA A 222 7.54 11.13 13.16
CA ALA A 222 8.58 10.40 12.44
C ALA A 222 9.95 10.55 13.13
N ARG A 223 10.75 9.48 13.11
CA ARG A 223 12.11 9.48 13.68
C ARG A 223 13.05 10.28 12.79
N ASN A 224 13.77 11.22 13.38
CA ASN A 224 14.75 12.03 12.65
C ASN A 224 16.00 11.20 12.29
N ARG A 225 16.90 11.81 11.51
CA ARG A 225 18.12 11.14 11.03
C ARG A 225 19.02 10.63 12.15
N GLN A 226 19.19 11.41 13.23
CA GLN A 226 20.05 11.03 14.36
C GLN A 226 19.46 9.83 15.12
N GLU A 227 18.14 9.79 15.30
CA GLU A 227 17.45 8.67 15.92
C GLU A 227 17.59 7.40 15.07
N GLN A 228 17.42 7.52 13.74
CA GLN A 228 17.63 6.41 12.82
C GLN A 228 19.07 5.88 12.86
N GLU A 229 20.06 6.77 12.89
CA GLU A 229 21.48 6.41 13.01
C GLU A 229 21.76 5.66 14.32
N LYS A 230 21.23 6.15 15.45
CA LYS A 230 21.36 5.47 16.75
C LYS A 230 20.74 4.07 16.74
N ILE A 231 19.54 3.91 16.17
CA ILE A 231 18.88 2.60 16.05
C ILE A 231 19.74 1.63 15.24
N PHE A 232 20.29 2.12 14.14
CA PHE A 232 21.17 1.33 13.30
C PHE A 232 22.43 0.90 14.06
N GLU A 233 23.11 1.82 14.76
CA GLU A 233 24.28 1.51 15.58
C GLU A 233 23.97 0.49 16.69
N ASP A 234 22.87 0.70 17.42
CA ASP A 234 22.42 -0.21 18.49
C ASP A 234 22.12 -1.61 17.93
N PHE A 235 21.50 -1.70 16.76
CA PHE A 235 21.27 -2.97 16.07
C PHE A 235 22.59 -3.64 15.68
N MET A 236 23.51 -2.90 15.04
CA MET A 236 24.82 -3.43 14.63
C MET A 236 25.63 -3.92 15.83
N LYS A 237 25.53 -3.25 16.99
CA LYS A 237 26.19 -3.68 18.23
C LYS A 237 25.55 -4.95 18.80
N LYS A 238 24.22 -4.97 18.91
CA LYS A 238 23.44 -6.10 19.47
C LYS A 238 23.59 -7.37 18.63
N PHE A 239 23.60 -7.22 17.32
CA PHE A 239 23.72 -8.31 16.35
C PHE A 239 25.09 -8.30 15.68
N SER A 240 26.13 -7.84 16.36
CA SER A 240 27.50 -7.80 15.80
C SER A 240 27.97 -9.16 15.30
N TRP A 241 27.60 -10.23 16.01
CA TRP A 241 27.82 -11.63 15.62
C TRP A 241 27.23 -12.00 14.25
N LEU A 242 26.18 -11.31 13.78
CA LEU A 242 25.59 -11.49 12.45
C LEU A 242 26.52 -11.03 11.32
N PHE A 243 27.55 -10.25 11.65
CA PHE A 243 28.41 -9.56 10.70
C PHE A 243 29.91 -9.87 10.88
N VAL A 244 30.27 -10.81 11.75
CA VAL A 244 31.68 -11.11 12.12
C VAL A 244 32.51 -11.59 10.93
N ASP A 245 31.94 -12.37 10.01
CA ASP A 245 32.63 -12.86 8.81
C ASP A 245 32.58 -11.88 7.63
N ASN A 246 31.97 -10.70 7.83
CA ASN A 246 31.65 -9.74 6.78
C ASN A 246 32.36 -8.39 6.99
N VAL A 247 33.61 -8.44 7.43
CA VAL A 247 34.47 -7.26 7.56
C VAL A 247 34.54 -6.48 6.24
N ASN A 248 34.53 -7.17 5.09
CA ASN A 248 34.50 -6.56 3.76
C ASN A 248 33.17 -5.86 3.45
N PHE A 249 32.03 -6.41 3.88
CA PHE A 249 30.73 -5.74 3.74
C PHE A 249 30.73 -4.45 4.52
N LEU A 250 31.08 -4.49 5.82
CA LEU A 250 31.15 -3.30 6.69
C LEU A 250 32.14 -2.24 6.17
N ASN A 251 33.24 -2.66 5.55
CA ASN A 251 34.20 -1.75 4.92
C ASN A 251 33.71 -1.18 3.59
N GLY A 252 32.86 -1.89 2.84
CA GLY A 252 32.18 -1.39 1.64
C GLY A 252 30.95 -0.52 1.94
N LEU A 253 30.54 -0.42 3.21
CA LEU A 253 29.51 0.52 3.67
C LEU A 253 30.05 1.91 4.05
N LYS A 254 31.38 2.10 4.07
CA LYS A 254 32.06 3.39 4.31
C LYS A 254 32.42 4.06 3.00
#